data_AF-A0A8S3XYL1-F1
#
_entry.id   AF-A0A8S3XYL1-F1
#
_cell.length_a   1.000
_cell.length_b   1.000
_cell.length_c   1.000
_cell.angle_alpha   90.00
_cell.angle_beta   90.00
_cell.angle_gamma   90.00
#
_symmetry.space_group_name_H-M   'P 1'
#
loop_
_entity.id
_entity.type
_entity.pdbx_description
1 polymer ?
#
loop_
_entity_poly.entity_id
_entity_poly.type
_entity_poly.pdbx_seq_one_letter_code
_entity_poly.pdbx_strand_id
1 'polypeptide(L)'
;MLEKELSLKGWNWGTAKFNGAVLSFNVGSNTAFEIPLHYVSQCNTGKNEVTLEFHQNDDTPVSLMEMRFHIPTNELAGDMDAIEAFHQQVMNKASVISVSGDAIAIFRELQCLTPRGRYDIKVFQTFFQLHGKRFDYKIPMSTVLRLFLLPHKDTRQMFFVVSLDPPIKQG
;
A
#
# COMPACT_ATOMS: atom_id res chain seq x y z
N MET A 1 20.90 -23.26 -17.95
CA MET A 1 20.09 -22.07 -17.66
C MET A 1 20.02 -21.25 -18.93
N LEU A 2 18.84 -20.83 -19.37
CA LEU A 2 18.74 -19.82 -20.43
C LEU A 2 19.08 -18.47 -19.79
N GLU A 3 20.19 -17.87 -20.20
CA GLU A 3 20.52 -16.50 -19.82
C GLU A 3 19.49 -15.56 -20.46
N LYS A 4 18.68 -14.90 -19.63
CA LYS A 4 17.74 -13.88 -20.07
C LYS A 4 18.48 -12.55 -20.12
N GLU A 5 18.63 -11.99 -21.31
CA GLU A 5 19.28 -10.68 -21.49
C GLU A 5 18.37 -9.56 -20.94
N LEU A 6 18.87 -8.83 -19.93
CA LEU A 6 18.15 -7.71 -19.32
C LEU A 6 18.47 -6.38 -20.02
N SER A 7 17.56 -5.43 -19.95
CA SER A 7 17.79 -4.08 -20.46
C SER A 7 18.73 -3.30 -19.53
N LEU A 8 19.90 -2.93 -20.06
CA LEU A 8 20.88 -2.09 -19.36
C LEU A 8 20.86 -0.63 -19.81
N LYS A 9 19.82 -0.22 -20.56
CA LYS A 9 19.75 1.11 -21.20
C LYS A 9 19.52 2.26 -20.22
N GLY A 10 19.09 1.98 -18.99
CA GLY A 10 18.75 3.00 -17.99
C GLY A 10 17.49 3.82 -18.34
N TRP A 11 16.70 3.38 -19.32
CA TRP A 11 15.47 4.07 -19.71
C TRP A 11 14.34 3.76 -18.74
N ASN A 12 13.56 4.78 -18.38
CA ASN A 12 12.42 4.70 -17.47
C ASN A 12 11.06 4.62 -18.20
N TRP A 13 11.06 4.55 -19.54
CA TRP A 13 9.86 4.32 -20.34
C TRP A 13 9.86 2.92 -20.92
N GLY A 14 8.68 2.31 -20.95
CA GLY A 14 8.54 0.90 -21.30
C GLY A 14 7.11 0.42 -21.14
N THR A 15 6.94 -0.90 -21.16
CA THR A 15 5.63 -1.54 -21.03
C THR A 15 5.63 -2.46 -19.82
N ALA A 16 4.69 -2.24 -18.91
CA ALA A 16 4.37 -3.18 -17.85
C ALA A 16 3.57 -4.36 -18.41
N LYS A 17 4.00 -5.59 -18.09
CA LYS A 17 3.31 -6.82 -18.47
C LYS A 17 3.16 -7.71 -17.24
N PHE A 18 1.99 -8.32 -17.10
CA PHE A 18 1.69 -9.22 -16.00
C PHE A 18 1.78 -10.66 -16.49
N ASN A 19 2.72 -11.42 -15.93
CA ASN A 19 2.96 -12.82 -16.25
C ASN A 19 2.66 -13.65 -14.98
N GLY A 20 1.43 -14.11 -14.83
CA GLY A 20 0.99 -14.81 -13.62
C GLY A 20 1.02 -13.90 -12.40
N ALA A 21 1.90 -14.19 -11.44
CA ALA A 21 2.07 -13.41 -10.20
C ALA A 21 3.30 -12.47 -10.25
N VAL A 22 3.79 -12.16 -11.45
CA VAL A 22 4.97 -11.30 -11.66
C VAL A 22 4.61 -10.15 -12.58
N LEU A 23 4.95 -8.93 -12.16
CA LEU A 23 4.96 -7.72 -12.99
C LEU A 23 6.34 -7.56 -13.62
N SER A 24 6.43 -7.67 -14.94
CA SER A 24 7.64 -7.39 -15.72
C SER A 24 7.57 -6.00 -16.34
N PHE A 25 8.64 -5.19 -16.22
CA PHE A 25 8.76 -3.93 -16.94
C PHE A 25 9.75 -4.10 -18.10
N ASN A 26 9.27 -3.94 -19.33
CA ASN A 26 10.07 -4.15 -20.53
C ASN A 26 10.47 -2.84 -21.20
N VAL A 27 11.74 -2.74 -21.59
CA VAL A 27 12.31 -1.61 -22.31
C VAL A 27 12.77 -2.11 -23.68
N GLY A 28 11.99 -1.80 -24.72
CA GLY A 28 12.18 -2.40 -26.04
C GLY A 28 11.86 -3.91 -26.03
N SER A 29 12.77 -4.73 -26.56
CA SER A 29 12.63 -6.20 -26.57
C SER A 29 13.03 -6.88 -25.26
N ASN A 30 13.72 -6.17 -24.35
CA ASN A 30 14.35 -6.77 -23.18
C ASN A 30 13.62 -6.37 -21.90
N THR A 31 13.61 -7.25 -20.91
CA THR A 31 13.07 -6.95 -19.58
C THR A 31 14.07 -6.12 -18.79
N ALA A 32 13.63 -5.02 -18.18
CA ALA A 32 14.46 -4.22 -17.29
C ALA A 32 14.44 -4.80 -15.87
N PHE A 33 13.25 -5.04 -15.32
CA PHE A 33 13.08 -5.64 -13.99
C PHE A 33 11.78 -6.43 -13.89
N GLU A 34 11.70 -7.26 -12.85
CA GLU A 34 10.54 -8.06 -12.50
C GLU A 34 10.22 -7.90 -11.02
N ILE A 35 8.94 -7.78 -10.71
CA ILE A 35 8.42 -7.63 -9.35
C ILE A 35 7.44 -8.76 -9.08
N PRO A 36 7.79 -9.72 -8.22
CA PRO A 36 6.82 -10.68 -7.71
C PRO A 36 5.74 -9.96 -6.89
N LEU A 37 4.48 -10.13 -7.28
CA LEU A 37 3.37 -9.38 -6.71
C LEU A 37 3.09 -9.75 -5.25
N HIS A 38 3.50 -10.93 -4.78
CA HIS A 38 3.38 -11.30 -3.37
C HIS A 38 4.22 -10.44 -2.42
N TYR A 39 5.19 -9.66 -2.92
CA TYR A 39 5.91 -8.66 -2.12
C TYR A 39 5.17 -7.32 -2.02
N VAL A 40 4.14 -7.11 -2.84
CA VAL A 40 3.31 -5.90 -2.82
C VAL A 40 2.29 -6.02 -1.69
N SER A 41 2.34 -5.08 -0.75
CA SER A 41 1.44 -4.98 0.40
C SER A 41 0.17 -4.22 0.07
N GLN A 42 0.27 -3.23 -0.82
CA GLN A 42 -0.87 -2.43 -1.28
C GLN A 42 -0.60 -1.81 -2.65
N CYS A 43 -1.67 -1.53 -3.39
CA CYS A 43 -1.63 -0.77 -4.63
C CYS A 43 -2.61 0.40 -4.50
N ASN A 44 -2.13 1.62 -4.73
CA ASN A 44 -2.96 2.83 -4.72
C ASN A 44 -2.97 3.46 -6.11
N THR A 45 -4.08 4.10 -6.49
CA THR A 45 -4.21 4.80 -7.78
C THR A 45 -4.26 6.31 -7.59
N GLY A 46 -3.69 7.03 -8.55
CA GLY A 46 -3.71 8.49 -8.66
C GLY A 46 -4.01 8.94 -10.07
N LYS A 47 -3.96 10.25 -10.32
CA LYS A 47 -4.13 10.79 -11.68
C LYS A 47 -2.94 10.37 -12.54
N ASN A 48 -3.17 9.46 -13.49
CA ASN A 48 -2.15 8.90 -14.39
C ASN A 48 -1.01 8.18 -13.66
N GLU A 49 -1.27 7.69 -12.45
CA GLU A 49 -0.25 7.07 -11.61
C GLU A 49 -0.80 5.83 -10.91
N VAL A 50 0.04 4.80 -10.80
CA VAL A 50 -0.19 3.65 -9.94
C VAL A 50 1.01 3.49 -9.01
N THR A 51 0.73 3.40 -7.72
CA THR A 51 1.71 3.30 -6.66
C THR A 51 1.67 1.90 -6.06
N LEU A 52 2.79 1.18 -6.13
CA LEU A 52 3.02 -0.09 -5.45
C LEU A 52 3.72 0.18 -4.12
N GLU A 53 3.13 -0.29 -3.03
CA GLU A 53 3.75 -0.31 -1.71
C GLU A 53 4.21 -1.74 -1.40
N PHE A 54 5.39 -1.88 -0.81
CA PHE A 54 6.01 -3.17 -0.51
C PHE A 54 6.02 -3.46 0.98
N HIS A 55 5.95 -4.75 1.32
CA HIS A 55 6.19 -5.19 2.68
C HIS A 55 7.58 -4.75 3.16
N GLN A 56 7.64 -4.17 4.35
CA GLN A 56 8.91 -3.84 4.99
C GLN A 56 9.68 -5.12 5.28
N ASN A 57 10.97 -5.11 4.95
CA ASN A 57 11.92 -6.16 5.27
C ASN A 57 13.06 -5.55 6.08
N ASP A 58 13.07 -5.82 7.39
CA ASP A 58 14.08 -5.31 8.32
C ASP A 58 15.36 -6.17 8.34
N ASP A 59 15.34 -7.34 7.66
CA ASP A 59 16.51 -8.22 7.54
C ASP A 59 17.51 -7.73 6.47
N THR A 60 17.14 -6.71 5.69
CA THR A 60 17.98 -6.16 4.62
C THR A 60 18.33 -4.68 4.87
N PRO A 61 19.60 -4.29 4.67
CA PRO A 61 20.04 -2.91 4.92
C PRO A 61 19.45 -1.89 3.93
N VAL A 62 19.02 -2.35 2.74
CA VAL A 62 18.37 -1.53 1.72
C VAL A 62 17.11 -2.27 1.28
N SER A 63 15.96 -1.61 1.43
CA SER A 63 14.65 -2.18 1.13
C SER A 63 13.83 -1.21 0.28
N LEU A 64 13.30 -1.68 -0.85
CA LEU A 64 12.36 -0.91 -1.67
C LEU A 64 11.03 -0.79 -0.94
N MET A 65 10.58 0.43 -0.66
CA MET A 65 9.35 0.67 0.11
C MET A 65 8.15 1.03 -0.78
N GLU A 66 8.37 1.87 -1.78
CA GLU A 66 7.34 2.35 -2.71
C GLU A 66 7.93 2.43 -4.12
N MET A 67 7.13 2.10 -5.12
CA MET A 67 7.44 2.35 -6.53
C MET A 67 6.20 2.91 -7.23
N ARG A 68 6.36 4.02 -7.95
CA ARG A 68 5.27 4.65 -8.68
C ARG A 68 5.48 4.58 -10.19
N PHE A 69 4.47 4.09 -10.89
CA PHE A 69 4.40 4.08 -12.34
C PHE A 69 3.55 5.24 -12.84
N HIS A 70 4.04 5.94 -13.85
CA HIS A 70 3.22 6.80 -14.68
C HIS A 70 2.52 5.96 -15.75
N ILE A 71 1.20 6.10 -15.87
CA ILE A 71 0.41 5.46 -16.92
C ILE A 71 0.04 6.54 -17.94
N PRO A 72 0.58 6.46 -19.18
CA PRO A 72 0.27 7.43 -20.22
C PRO A 72 -1.23 7.42 -20.53
N THR A 73 -1.81 8.61 -20.66
CA THR A 73 -3.19 8.80 -21.14
C THR A 73 -3.26 8.42 -22.61
N ASN A 74 -4.18 7.54 -22.97
CA ASN A 74 -4.47 7.25 -24.36
C ASN A 74 -5.75 8.02 -24.74
N GLU A 75 -5.65 9.08 -25.54
CA GLU A 75 -6.78 9.96 -25.87
C GLU A 75 -7.99 9.22 -26.50
N LEU A 76 -7.78 7.98 -26.97
CA LEU A 76 -8.78 7.11 -27.61
C LEU A 76 -9.35 6.02 -26.68
N ALA A 77 -8.70 5.72 -25.55
CA ALA A 77 -9.12 4.70 -24.59
C ALA A 77 -9.19 5.34 -23.21
N GLY A 78 -10.41 5.58 -22.70
CA GLY A 78 -10.64 6.40 -21.52
C GLY A 78 -9.68 6.11 -20.36
N ASP A 79 -9.10 7.18 -19.80
CA ASP A 79 -8.00 7.16 -18.83
C ASP A 79 -8.22 6.25 -17.61
N MET A 80 -9.48 6.08 -17.19
CA MET A 80 -9.83 5.30 -16.00
C MET A 80 -9.63 3.80 -16.20
N ASP A 81 -9.86 3.27 -17.41
CA ASP A 81 -9.87 1.81 -17.64
C ASP A 81 -8.47 1.21 -17.51
N ALA A 82 -7.45 1.89 -18.04
CA ALA A 82 -6.06 1.39 -17.97
C ALA A 82 -5.49 1.40 -16.55
N ILE A 83 -5.75 2.46 -15.78
CA ILE A 83 -5.30 2.58 -14.39
C ILE A 83 -6.02 1.55 -13.52
N GLU A 84 -7.34 1.41 -13.68
CA GLU A 84 -8.13 0.47 -12.92
C GLU A 84 -7.76 -0.98 -13.27
N ALA A 85 -7.56 -1.31 -14.55
CA ALA A 85 -7.11 -2.62 -14.99
C ALA A 85 -5.73 -2.98 -14.42
N PHE A 86 -4.76 -2.06 -14.44
CA PHE A 86 -3.44 -2.28 -13.83
C PHE A 86 -3.59 -2.54 -12.33
N HIS A 87 -4.32 -1.69 -11.62
CA HIS A 87 -4.55 -1.82 -10.19
C HIS A 87 -5.22 -3.16 -9.85
N GLN A 88 -6.25 -3.57 -10.59
CA GLN A 88 -6.91 -4.86 -10.39
C GLN A 88 -5.94 -6.03 -10.61
N GLN A 89 -5.10 -5.99 -11.66
CA GLN A 89 -4.12 -7.05 -11.91
C GLN A 89 -3.10 -7.20 -10.77
N VAL A 90 -2.65 -6.08 -10.18
CA VAL A 90 -1.80 -6.10 -8.98
C VAL A 90 -2.56 -6.66 -7.79
N MET A 91 -3.70 -6.07 -7.44
CA MET A 91 -4.45 -6.41 -6.22
C MET A 91 -4.93 -7.86 -6.19
N ASN A 92 -5.22 -8.46 -7.36
CA ASN A 92 -5.61 -9.86 -7.47
C ASN A 92 -4.50 -10.86 -7.09
N LYS A 93 -3.24 -10.43 -7.09
CA LYS A 93 -2.05 -11.27 -6.83
C LYS A 93 -1.16 -10.73 -5.71
N ALA A 94 -1.45 -9.54 -5.21
CA ALA A 94 -0.73 -8.89 -4.13
C ALA A 94 -1.05 -9.54 -2.78
N SER A 95 -0.09 -9.50 -1.86
CA SER A 95 -0.24 -10.01 -0.49
C SER A 95 -0.90 -8.94 0.40
N VAL A 96 -2.06 -8.45 -0.04
CA VAL A 96 -2.82 -7.45 0.71
C VAL A 96 -3.50 -8.14 1.87
N ILE A 97 -3.40 -7.55 3.07
CA ILE A 97 -4.21 -7.97 4.22
C ILE A 97 -5.68 -7.79 3.82
N SER A 98 -6.35 -8.88 3.45
CA SER A 98 -7.73 -8.83 3.04
C SER A 98 -8.61 -8.61 4.27
N VAL A 99 -9.61 -7.75 4.12
CA VAL A 99 -10.68 -7.63 5.10
C VAL A 99 -11.63 -8.80 4.85
N SER A 100 -11.27 -9.99 5.33
CA SER A 100 -12.16 -11.15 5.29
C SER A 100 -12.89 -11.27 6.63
N GLY A 101 -14.21 -11.11 6.61
CA GLY A 101 -15.07 -11.20 7.78
C GLY A 101 -15.65 -9.87 8.24
N ASP A 102 -16.66 -9.95 9.11
CA ASP A 102 -17.31 -8.77 9.69
C ASP A 102 -16.41 -8.11 10.73
N ALA A 103 -16.46 -6.78 10.78
CA ALA A 103 -15.79 -6.04 11.84
C ALA A 103 -16.41 -6.38 13.20
N ILE A 104 -15.57 -6.76 14.17
CA ILE A 104 -15.97 -7.07 15.55
C ILE A 104 -16.54 -5.81 16.22
N ALA A 105 -15.93 -4.66 15.93
CA ALA A 105 -16.37 -3.36 16.42
C ALA A 105 -16.03 -2.26 15.42
N ILE A 106 -16.85 -1.20 15.41
CA ILE A 106 -16.64 -0.02 14.56
C ILE A 106 -16.80 1.23 15.43
N PHE A 107 -15.74 2.01 15.56
CA PHE A 107 -15.76 3.34 16.19
C PHE A 107 -15.72 4.39 15.11
N ARG A 108 -16.79 5.17 14.97
CA ARG A 108 -16.96 6.11 13.87
C ARG A 108 -16.45 7.51 14.20
N GLU A 109 -15.93 8.20 13.19
CA GLU A 109 -15.57 9.61 13.21
C GLU A 109 -14.63 10.03 14.36
N LEU A 110 -13.73 9.14 14.78
CA LEU A 110 -12.75 9.42 15.82
C LEU A 110 -11.77 10.48 15.34
N GLN A 111 -11.55 11.50 16.18
CA GLN A 111 -10.58 12.54 15.91
C GLN A 111 -9.16 12.04 16.23
N CYS A 112 -8.34 11.90 15.19
CA CYS A 112 -6.93 11.57 15.31
C CYS A 112 -6.08 12.85 15.15
N LEU A 113 -5.13 13.03 16.06
CA LEU A 113 -4.14 14.10 15.96
C LEU A 113 -3.00 13.71 15.00
N THR A 114 -2.64 12.43 14.97
CA THR A 114 -1.58 11.88 14.13
C THR A 114 -1.99 10.48 13.64
N PRO A 115 -2.18 10.27 12.33
CA PRO A 115 -2.25 11.28 11.27
C PRO A 115 -3.44 12.21 11.49
N ARG A 116 -3.31 13.50 11.19
CA ARG A 116 -4.37 14.47 11.46
C ARG A 116 -5.60 14.18 10.61
N GLY A 117 -6.75 13.96 11.24
CA GLY A 117 -8.01 13.72 10.53
C GLY A 117 -9.10 13.11 11.40
N ARG A 118 -10.23 12.81 10.77
CA ARG A 118 -11.26 11.93 11.36
C ARG A 118 -11.25 10.60 10.64
N TYR A 119 -11.24 9.53 11.42
CA TYR A 119 -11.17 8.17 10.92
C TYR A 119 -12.21 7.29 11.60
N ASP A 120 -12.69 6.29 10.88
CA ASP A 120 -13.39 5.17 11.46
C ASP A 120 -12.35 4.10 11.85
N ILE A 121 -12.35 3.66 13.11
CA ILE A 121 -11.57 2.50 13.53
C ILE A 121 -12.45 1.26 13.44
N LYS A 122 -12.11 0.34 12.54
CA LYS A 122 -12.77 -0.97 12.42
C LYS A 122 -11.85 -2.04 13.00
N VAL A 123 -12.34 -2.83 13.94
CA VAL A 123 -11.55 -3.86 14.62
C VAL A 123 -11.88 -5.22 14.03
N PHE A 124 -10.85 -5.95 13.61
CA PHE A 124 -10.92 -7.33 13.13
C PHE A 124 -10.12 -8.24 14.05
N GLN A 125 -10.16 -9.55 13.78
CA GLN A 125 -9.53 -10.55 14.64
C GLN A 125 -8.00 -10.40 14.72
N THR A 126 -7.33 -10.04 13.62
CA THR A 126 -5.86 -10.00 13.52
C THR A 126 -5.28 -8.61 13.27
N PHE A 127 -6.11 -7.62 12.94
CA PHE A 127 -5.70 -6.24 12.67
C PHE A 127 -6.84 -5.28 13.00
N PHE A 128 -6.54 -3.99 13.13
CA PHE A 128 -7.55 -2.95 13.09
C PHE A 128 -7.27 -2.01 11.91
N GLN A 129 -8.33 -1.44 11.34
CA GLN A 129 -8.28 -0.58 10.19
C GLN A 129 -8.59 0.86 10.61
N LEU A 130 -7.72 1.79 10.26
CA LEU A 130 -7.94 3.23 10.36
C LEU A 130 -8.46 3.74 9.01
N HIS A 131 -9.78 3.69 8.82
CA HIS A 131 -10.45 4.03 7.57
C HIS A 131 -10.79 5.52 7.51
N GLY A 132 -10.15 6.25 6.59
CA GLY A 132 -10.40 7.67 6.34
C GLY A 132 -10.80 7.95 4.90
N LYS A 133 -11.17 9.21 4.61
CA LYS A 133 -11.58 9.62 3.25
C LYS A 133 -10.46 9.54 2.21
N ARG A 134 -9.22 9.78 2.63
CA ARG A 134 -8.04 9.83 1.74
C ARG A 134 -7.06 8.70 2.00
N PHE A 135 -6.96 8.27 3.25
CA PHE A 135 -6.00 7.26 3.68
C PHE A 135 -6.74 6.17 4.43
N ASP A 136 -6.34 4.94 4.16
CA ASP A 136 -6.88 3.74 4.78
C ASP A 136 -5.70 2.87 5.20
N TYR A 137 -5.53 2.70 6.51
CA TYR A 137 -4.41 1.94 7.06
C TYR A 137 -4.91 0.67 7.72
N LYS A 138 -4.35 -0.48 7.34
CA LYS A 138 -4.55 -1.75 8.04
C LYS A 138 -3.37 -1.97 8.96
N ILE A 139 -3.62 -1.97 10.27
CA ILE A 139 -2.61 -2.07 11.31
C ILE A 139 -2.73 -3.44 11.97
N PRO A 140 -1.81 -4.38 11.69
CA PRO A 140 -1.81 -5.68 12.33
C PRO A 140 -1.72 -5.53 13.85
N MET A 141 -2.44 -6.35 14.61
CA MET A 141 -2.36 -6.32 16.07
C MET A 141 -0.93 -6.60 16.56
N SER A 142 -0.15 -7.35 15.79
CA SER A 142 1.25 -7.66 16.09
C SER A 142 2.18 -6.45 16.07
N THR A 143 1.83 -5.34 15.39
CA THR A 143 2.66 -4.13 15.37
C THR A 143 2.36 -3.19 16.54
N VAL A 144 1.33 -3.46 17.33
CA VAL A 144 0.99 -2.66 18.52
C VAL A 144 1.90 -3.06 19.68
N LEU A 145 2.83 -2.18 20.04
CA LEU A 145 3.74 -2.43 21.16
C LEU A 145 3.11 -2.11 22.51
N ARG A 146 2.41 -0.97 22.60
CA ARG A 146 1.83 -0.45 23.85
C ARG A 146 0.62 0.43 23.57
N LEU A 147 -0.31 0.42 24.52
CA LEU A 147 -1.46 1.31 24.57
C LEU A 147 -1.34 2.21 25.79
N PHE A 148 -1.47 3.52 25.60
CA PHE A 148 -1.43 4.49 26.68
C PHE A 148 -2.76 5.23 26.76
N LEU A 149 -3.26 5.36 27.98
CA LEU A 149 -4.41 6.20 28.30
C LEU A 149 -3.92 7.36 29.18
N LEU A 150 -3.96 8.57 28.63
CA LEU A 150 -3.34 9.75 29.24
C LEU A 150 -4.42 10.81 29.48
N PRO A 151 -4.74 11.17 30.74
CA PRO A 151 -5.66 12.26 31.01
C PRO A 151 -5.05 13.60 30.60
N HIS A 152 -5.85 14.47 29.98
CA HIS A 152 -5.46 15.86 29.79
C HIS A 152 -5.42 16.57 31.16
N LYS A 153 -4.58 17.60 31.30
CA LYS A 153 -4.35 18.29 32.58
C LYS A 153 -5.61 18.89 33.20
N ASP A 154 -6.56 19.30 32.36
CA ASP A 154 -7.86 19.82 32.81
C ASP A 154 -8.93 18.73 33.03
N THR A 155 -8.59 17.45 32.82
CA THR A 155 -9.46 16.26 32.92
C THR A 155 -10.67 16.23 31.99
N ARG A 156 -10.79 17.16 31.04
CA ARG A 156 -11.92 17.22 30.08
C ARG A 156 -11.75 16.28 28.90
N GLN A 157 -10.53 15.85 28.63
CA GLN A 157 -10.18 14.97 27.51
C GLN A 157 -9.29 13.84 28.00
N MET A 158 -9.41 12.69 27.34
CA MET A 158 -8.50 11.56 27.48
C MET A 158 -7.80 11.37 26.14
N PHE A 159 -6.48 11.37 26.14
CA PHE A 159 -5.71 10.93 24.98
C PHE A 159 -5.53 9.43 25.04
N PHE A 160 -5.77 8.80 23.90
CA PHE A 160 -5.45 7.40 23.68
C PHE A 160 -4.33 7.33 22.65
N VAL A 161 -3.17 6.82 23.06
CA VAL A 161 -1.97 6.74 22.22
C VAL A 161 -1.65 5.28 21.95
N VAL A 162 -1.47 4.95 20.68
CA VAL A 162 -1.11 3.62 20.21
C VAL A 162 0.35 3.67 19.72
N SER A 163 1.23 2.92 20.38
CA SER A 163 2.62 2.77 19.95
C SER A 163 2.68 1.69 18.89
N LEU A 164 3.15 2.03 17.69
CA LEU A 164 3.26 1.13 16.54
C LEU A 164 4.72 0.93 16.15
N ASP A 165 5.09 -0.32 15.89
CA ASP A 165 6.36 -0.69 15.29
C ASP A 165 6.15 -1.83 14.26
N PRO A 166 6.40 -1.61 12.96
CA PRO A 166 6.85 -0.35 12.37
C PRO A 166 5.77 0.76 12.40
N PRO A 167 6.16 2.05 12.32
CA PRO A 167 5.21 3.16 12.26
C PRO A 167 4.41 3.14 10.94
N ILE A 168 3.18 3.64 10.99
CA ILE A 168 2.40 3.91 9.77
C ILE A 168 3.03 5.05 8.96
N LYS A 169 3.03 4.91 7.64
CA LYS A 169 3.60 5.92 6.72
C LYS A 169 2.48 6.71 6.06
N GLN A 170 2.72 8.00 5.83
CA GLN A 170 1.78 8.89 5.13
C GLN A 170 2.56 9.70 4.09
N GLY A 171 2.61 9.19 2.86
CA GLY A 171 3.37 9.80 1.76
C GLY A 171 4.84 9.43 1.78
#